data_AF-A0A3D0XBY6-F1
#
_entry.id   AF-A0A3D0XBY6-F1
#
_cell.length_a   1.000
_cell.length_b   1.000
_cell.length_c   1.000
_cell.angle_alpha   90.00
_cell.angle_beta   90.00
_cell.angle_gamma   90.00
#
_symmetry.space_group_name_H-M   'P 1'
#
loop_
_entity.id
_entity.type
_entity.pdbx_description
1 polymer ?
#
loop_
_entity_poly.entity_id
_entity_poly.type
_entity_poly.pdbx_seq_one_letter_code
_entity_poly.pdbx_strand_id
1 'polypeptide(L)'
;MKRVHWFEFMDFKWFPNFLRDIITDTIKVSDKNPMFDRIVPVIVNALDQSKTNTVVDLCSGGGGPWFRLFNLIKAEKPDFELVLTDLYPNKKTIDSIPAEFKEKVEYITEPVDATDVPASLKGVRTFFGSFHHMRPQQAKQILECAAKENNGIVVGEAAMFPREKAWLILILQIV
;
A
#
# COMPACT_ATOMS: atom_id res chain seq x y z
N MET A 1 -14.48 2.80 22.31
CA MET A 1 -15.35 3.60 21.41
C MET A 1 -15.66 2.79 20.16
N LYS A 2 -16.85 2.96 19.56
CA LYS A 2 -17.25 2.28 18.32
C LYS A 2 -16.52 2.92 17.12
N ARG A 3 -15.98 2.12 16.17
CA ARG A 3 -15.37 2.63 14.93
C ARG A 3 -16.44 3.30 14.08
N VAL A 4 -16.19 4.54 13.67
CA VAL A 4 -16.97 5.23 12.63
C VAL A 4 -16.16 5.12 11.35
N HIS A 5 -16.79 4.70 10.26
CA HIS A 5 -16.15 4.50 8.96
C HIS A 5 -16.50 5.67 8.06
N TRP A 6 -15.64 6.67 8.05
CA TRP A 6 -15.72 7.80 7.12
C TRP A 6 -15.16 7.39 5.76
N PHE A 7 -15.63 8.06 4.71
CA PHE A 7 -15.15 7.88 3.34
C PHE A 7 -14.19 9.02 2.99
N GLU A 8 -13.26 8.74 2.09
CA GLU A 8 -12.57 9.77 1.32
C GLU A 8 -13.21 9.87 -0.07
N PHE A 9 -13.18 11.05 -0.69
CA PHE A 9 -13.81 11.22 -2.00
C PHE A 9 -13.23 10.28 -3.06
N MET A 10 -11.95 9.94 -2.94
CA MET A 10 -11.26 9.01 -3.83
C MET A 10 -11.72 7.54 -3.71
N ASP A 11 -12.49 7.18 -2.67
CA ASP A 11 -13.06 5.84 -2.51
C ASP A 11 -14.16 5.53 -3.54
N PHE A 12 -14.77 6.57 -4.14
CA PHE A 12 -15.88 6.39 -5.05
C PHE A 12 -15.44 6.08 -6.48
N LYS A 13 -16.09 5.09 -7.11
CA LYS A 13 -15.82 4.68 -8.50
C LYS A 13 -15.93 5.81 -9.53
N TRP A 14 -16.81 6.78 -9.29
CA TRP A 14 -17.04 7.91 -10.19
C TRP A 14 -16.01 9.03 -10.01
N PHE A 15 -15.18 9.00 -8.96
CA PHE A 15 -14.23 10.06 -8.68
C PHE A 15 -13.15 10.11 -9.78
N PRO A 16 -12.86 11.29 -10.37
CA PRO A 16 -11.96 11.39 -11.52
C PRO A 16 -10.54 10.89 -11.23
N ASN A 17 -10.00 10.06 -12.13
CA ASN A 17 -8.67 9.49 -11.95
C ASN A 17 -7.56 10.54 -11.82
N PHE A 18 -7.62 11.64 -12.56
CA PHE A 18 -6.58 12.66 -12.47
C PHE A 18 -6.50 13.31 -11.06
N LEU A 19 -7.63 13.44 -10.36
CA LEU A 19 -7.66 13.93 -8.97
C LEU A 19 -7.18 12.85 -8.01
N ARG A 20 -7.57 11.58 -8.24
CA ARG A 20 -7.08 10.43 -7.47
C ARG A 20 -5.56 10.35 -7.53
N ASP A 21 -5.00 10.47 -8.73
CA ASP A 21 -3.56 10.47 -8.97
C ASP A 21 -2.89 11.58 -8.15
N ILE A 22 -3.39 12.82 -8.21
CA ILE A 22 -2.85 13.95 -7.44
C ILE A 22 -2.85 13.64 -5.93
N ILE A 23 -3.95 13.11 -5.39
CA ILE A 23 -4.04 12.77 -3.96
C ILE A 23 -3.02 11.68 -3.61
N THR A 24 -2.96 10.59 -4.38
CA THR A 24 -2.01 9.49 -4.13
C THR A 24 -0.55 9.90 -4.29
N ASP A 25 -0.25 10.85 -5.18
CA ASP A 25 1.09 11.41 -5.37
C ASP A 25 1.56 12.19 -4.12
N THR A 26 0.64 12.77 -3.34
CA THR A 26 1.01 13.38 -2.05
C THR A 26 1.45 12.34 -1.02
N ILE A 27 0.86 11.13 -1.04
CA ILE A 27 1.23 10.03 -0.14
C ILE A 27 2.60 9.47 -0.53
N LYS A 28 2.95 9.48 -1.82
CA LYS A 28 4.30 9.13 -2.31
C LYS A 28 5.40 9.96 -1.64
N VAL A 29 5.10 11.15 -1.08
CA VAL A 29 6.07 11.93 -0.30
C VAL A 29 6.56 11.16 0.94
N SER A 30 5.82 10.16 1.43
CA SER A 30 6.30 9.24 2.48
C SER A 30 7.58 8.51 2.11
N ASP A 31 7.84 8.29 0.82
CA ASP A 31 9.09 7.75 0.30
C ASP A 31 10.32 8.62 0.64
N LYS A 32 10.11 9.92 0.86
CA LYS A 32 11.18 10.87 1.15
C LYS A 32 11.46 11.00 2.66
N ASN A 33 10.74 10.30 3.52
CA ASN A 33 10.89 10.42 4.97
C ASN A 33 10.86 9.05 5.68
N PRO A 34 11.42 8.94 6.90
CA PRO A 34 11.57 7.64 7.56
C PRO A 34 10.30 7.16 8.29
N MET A 35 9.11 7.65 7.93
CA MET A 35 7.86 7.38 8.66
C MET A 35 7.59 5.89 8.84
N PHE A 36 7.89 5.08 7.81
CA PHE A 36 7.63 3.64 7.81
C PHE A 36 8.89 2.80 8.02
N ASP A 37 10.08 3.36 8.18
CA ASP A 37 11.35 2.58 8.28
C ASP A 37 11.31 1.51 9.38
N ARG A 38 10.63 1.79 10.49
CA ARG A 38 10.50 0.86 11.62
C ARG A 38 9.71 -0.42 11.29
N ILE A 39 8.99 -0.43 10.17
CA ILE A 39 8.24 -1.61 9.72
C ILE A 39 9.13 -2.60 8.95
N VAL A 40 10.33 -2.19 8.51
CA VAL A 40 11.25 -3.02 7.71
C VAL A 40 11.50 -4.38 8.36
N PRO A 41 11.86 -4.50 9.66
CA PRO A 41 12.07 -5.81 10.29
C PRO A 41 10.81 -6.69 10.31
N VAL A 42 9.62 -6.09 10.35
CA VAL A 42 8.34 -6.82 10.32
C VAL A 42 8.11 -7.41 8.94
N ILE A 43 8.39 -6.65 7.87
CA ILE A 43 8.31 -7.13 6.49
C ILE A 43 9.33 -8.23 6.25
N VAL A 44 10.59 -8.02 6.66
CA VAL A 44 11.69 -8.98 6.55
C VAL A 44 11.32 -10.30 7.22
N ASN A 45 10.78 -10.26 8.45
CA ASN A 45 10.31 -11.46 9.14
C ASN A 45 9.10 -12.10 8.44
N ALA A 46 8.14 -11.32 7.93
CA ALA A 46 7.00 -11.86 7.19
C ALA A 46 7.43 -12.61 5.91
N LEU A 47 8.44 -12.09 5.20
CA LEU A 47 9.06 -12.73 4.04
C LEU A 47 9.69 -14.08 4.44
N ASP A 48 10.45 -14.11 5.53
CA ASP A 48 11.11 -15.34 6.03
C ASP A 48 10.09 -16.42 6.44
N GLN A 49 9.06 -16.03 7.21
CA GLN A 49 8.02 -16.96 7.64
C GLN A 49 7.19 -17.49 6.46
N SER A 50 6.96 -16.65 5.45
CA SER A 50 6.20 -17.01 4.24
C SER A 50 7.08 -17.70 3.18
N LYS A 51 8.39 -17.83 3.42
CA LYS A 51 9.37 -18.44 2.50
C LYS A 51 9.31 -17.86 1.09
N THR A 52 9.19 -16.54 0.99
CA THR A 52 9.12 -15.80 -0.26
C THR A 52 10.02 -14.57 -0.20
N ASN A 53 10.50 -14.11 -1.35
CA ASN A 53 11.23 -12.85 -1.49
C ASN A 53 10.34 -11.74 -2.05
N THR A 54 9.07 -12.01 -2.31
CA THR A 54 8.17 -11.08 -2.99
C THR A 54 7.20 -10.44 -1.99
N VAL A 55 7.09 -9.12 -2.04
CA VAL A 55 5.95 -8.39 -1.49
C VAL A 55 4.98 -8.03 -2.61
N VAL A 56 3.69 -8.19 -2.33
CA VAL A 56 2.59 -7.63 -3.12
C VAL A 56 1.94 -6.52 -2.30
N ASP A 57 2.12 -5.28 -2.70
CA ASP A 57 1.44 -4.13 -2.09
C ASP A 57 0.08 -3.92 -2.73
N LEU A 58 -0.94 -3.89 -1.88
CA LEU A 58 -2.33 -3.73 -2.24
C LEU A 58 -2.74 -2.29 -1.95
N CYS A 59 -3.35 -1.63 -2.94
CA CYS A 59 -3.71 -0.23 -2.90
C CYS A 59 -2.48 0.70 -2.86
N SER A 60 -1.49 0.43 -3.71
CA SER A 60 -0.24 1.17 -3.81
C SER A 60 -0.42 2.60 -4.31
N GLY A 61 -1.45 2.88 -5.09
CA GLY A 61 -1.69 4.17 -5.73
C GLY A 61 -0.43 4.75 -6.36
N GLY A 62 0.08 5.83 -5.76
CA GLY A 62 1.30 6.55 -6.13
C GLY A 62 2.64 5.83 -5.88
N GLY A 63 2.59 4.61 -5.33
CA GLY A 63 3.74 3.81 -4.88
C GLY A 63 4.06 3.93 -3.39
N GLY A 64 3.39 4.84 -2.66
CA GLY A 64 3.51 4.96 -1.20
C GLY A 64 4.97 5.11 -0.71
N PRO A 65 5.37 4.46 0.38
CA PRO A 65 6.74 4.54 0.93
C PRO A 65 7.72 3.55 0.26
N TRP A 66 7.30 2.87 -0.81
CA TRP A 66 7.96 1.64 -1.22
C TRP A 66 9.33 1.80 -1.83
N PHE A 67 9.68 2.89 -2.50
CA PHE A 67 11.03 2.97 -3.11
C PHE A 67 12.12 3.08 -2.03
N ARG A 68 11.84 3.74 -0.91
CA ARG A 68 12.66 3.80 0.29
C ARG A 68 12.68 2.46 1.00
N LEU A 69 11.52 1.88 1.29
CA LEU A 69 11.44 0.57 1.95
C LEU A 69 12.15 -0.50 1.12
N PHE A 70 12.01 -0.46 -0.20
CA PHE A 70 12.67 -1.38 -1.12
C PHE A 70 14.19 -1.31 -0.98
N ASN A 71 14.78 -0.11 -0.96
CA ASN A 71 16.22 0.04 -0.75
C ASN A 71 16.67 -0.49 0.63
N LEU A 72 15.89 -0.22 1.69
CA LEU A 72 16.21 -0.69 3.04
C LEU A 72 16.12 -2.21 3.15
N ILE A 73 15.08 -2.82 2.57
CA ILE A 73 14.88 -4.28 2.59
C ILE A 73 15.91 -4.97 1.70
N LYS A 74 16.18 -4.43 0.49
CA LYS A 74 17.14 -5.00 -0.46
C LYS A 74 18.57 -5.06 0.10
N ALA A 75 18.93 -4.16 1.01
CA ALA A 75 20.22 -4.21 1.71
C ALA A 75 20.38 -5.48 2.58
N GLU A 76 19.28 -6.03 3.09
CA GLU A 76 19.26 -7.27 3.90
C GLU A 76 18.86 -8.51 3.08
N LYS A 77 18.00 -8.33 2.07
CA LYS A 77 17.48 -9.36 1.17
C LYS A 77 17.73 -8.97 -0.30
N PRO A 78 18.92 -9.27 -0.88
CA PRO A 78 19.26 -8.84 -2.24
C PRO A 78 18.29 -9.31 -3.33
N ASP A 79 17.67 -10.47 -3.13
CA ASP A 79 16.70 -11.06 -4.06
C ASP A 79 15.27 -10.50 -3.90
N PHE A 80 15.06 -9.51 -3.02
CA PHE A 80 13.76 -8.91 -2.74
C PHE A 80 13.09 -8.36 -4.01
N GLU A 81 11.82 -8.74 -4.19
CA GLU A 81 10.96 -8.33 -5.29
C GLU A 81 9.72 -7.63 -4.74
N LEU A 82 9.27 -6.62 -5.48
CA LEU A 82 8.12 -5.81 -5.11
C LEU A 82 7.14 -5.75 -6.27
N VAL A 83 5.89 -6.06 -5.98
CA VAL A 83 4.78 -5.90 -6.91
C VAL A 83 3.81 -4.88 -6.34
N LEU A 84 3.63 -3.77 -7.04
CA LEU A 84 2.68 -2.71 -6.70
C LEU A 84 1.36 -2.95 -7.45
N THR A 85 0.24 -2.80 -6.75
CA THR A 85 -1.09 -3.01 -7.33
C THR A 85 -2.08 -1.99 -6.81
N ASP A 86 -3.08 -1.65 -7.61
CA ASP A 86 -4.16 -0.78 -7.17
C ASP A 86 -5.48 -1.16 -7.85
N LEU A 87 -6.60 -0.81 -7.24
CA LEU A 87 -7.92 -0.92 -7.86
C LEU A 87 -8.08 0.14 -8.98
N TYR A 88 -7.37 1.26 -8.87
CA TYR A 88 -7.26 2.32 -9.85
C TYR A 88 -5.77 2.59 -10.18
N PRO A 89 -5.14 1.75 -11.01
CA PRO A 89 -3.71 1.85 -11.32
C PRO A 89 -3.29 3.26 -11.76
N ASN A 90 -2.26 3.80 -11.10
CA ASN A 90 -1.73 5.14 -11.36
C ASN A 90 -0.65 5.07 -12.46
N LYS A 91 -1.00 5.53 -13.67
CA LYS A 91 -0.11 5.51 -14.85
C LYS A 91 1.18 6.30 -14.64
N LYS A 92 1.10 7.47 -13.99
CA LYS A 92 2.29 8.29 -13.73
C LYS A 92 3.28 7.57 -12.83
N THR A 93 2.77 6.79 -11.87
CA THR A 93 3.62 6.00 -10.99
C THR A 93 4.37 4.93 -11.77
N ILE A 94 3.67 4.18 -12.61
CA ILE A 94 4.24 3.18 -13.52
C ILE A 94 5.38 3.79 -14.35
N ASP A 95 5.13 4.94 -14.97
CA ASP A 95 6.13 5.63 -15.81
C ASP A 95 7.32 6.19 -15.00
N SER A 96 7.10 6.50 -13.71
CA SER A 96 8.09 7.09 -12.82
C SER A 96 8.98 6.08 -12.07
N ILE A 97 8.75 4.77 -12.22
CA ILE A 97 9.59 3.75 -11.58
C ILE A 97 11.02 3.91 -12.11
N PRO A 98 12.03 4.16 -11.25
CA PRO A 98 13.39 4.37 -11.72
C PRO A 98 13.95 3.12 -12.40
N ALA A 99 14.81 3.30 -13.40
CA ALA A 99 15.28 2.20 -14.25
C ALA A 99 15.98 1.09 -13.45
N GLU A 100 16.71 1.46 -12.40
CA GLU A 100 17.41 0.56 -11.48
C GLU A 100 16.48 -0.28 -10.59
N PHE A 101 15.18 0.07 -10.52
CA PHE A 101 14.15 -0.71 -9.81
C PHE A 101 13.42 -1.67 -10.75
N LYS A 102 13.37 -1.41 -12.06
CA LYS A 102 12.52 -2.15 -13.02
C LYS A 102 12.84 -3.65 -13.14
N GLU A 103 14.02 -4.09 -12.72
CA GLU A 103 14.35 -5.52 -12.68
C GLU A 103 13.65 -6.27 -11.53
N LYS A 104 13.33 -5.57 -10.44
CA LYS A 104 12.85 -6.15 -9.18
C LYS A 104 11.55 -5.51 -8.68
N VAL A 105 11.05 -4.51 -9.37
CA VAL A 105 9.80 -3.82 -9.08
C VAL A 105 8.91 -3.84 -10.30
N GLU A 106 7.73 -4.44 -10.13
CA GLU A 106 6.64 -4.45 -11.10
C GLU A 106 5.47 -3.63 -10.57
N TYR A 107 4.75 -2.94 -11.45
CA TYR A 107 3.46 -2.34 -11.13
C TYR A 107 2.41 -2.92 -12.05
N ILE A 108 1.41 -3.59 -11.48
CA ILE A 108 0.32 -4.22 -12.22
C ILE A 108 -0.61 -3.14 -12.79
N THR A 109 -0.72 -3.11 -14.12
CA THR A 109 -1.51 -2.11 -14.85
C THR A 109 -3.00 -2.41 -14.88
N GLU A 110 -3.38 -3.64 -14.58
CA GLU A 110 -4.78 -4.06 -14.47
C GLU A 110 -5.31 -3.81 -13.05
N PRO A 111 -6.59 -3.42 -12.89
CA PRO A 111 -7.21 -3.24 -11.59
C PRO A 111 -7.13 -4.51 -10.72
N VAL A 112 -6.66 -4.36 -9.48
CA VAL A 112 -6.64 -5.43 -8.48
C VAL A 112 -7.52 -5.05 -7.29
N ASP A 113 -8.58 -5.83 -7.05
CA ASP A 113 -9.40 -5.71 -5.85
C ASP A 113 -8.71 -6.43 -4.68
N ALA A 114 -8.39 -5.70 -3.61
CA ALA A 114 -7.74 -6.28 -2.44
C ALA A 114 -8.58 -7.39 -1.76
N THR A 115 -9.89 -7.41 -1.97
CA THR A 115 -10.80 -8.44 -1.44
C THR A 115 -10.85 -9.72 -2.30
N ASP A 116 -10.31 -9.68 -3.51
CA ASP A 116 -10.27 -10.78 -4.48
C ASP A 116 -8.97 -10.73 -5.30
N VAL A 117 -7.84 -10.98 -4.63
CA VAL A 117 -6.51 -10.87 -5.23
C VAL A 117 -6.27 -12.08 -6.15
N PRO A 118 -5.84 -11.89 -7.41
CA PRO A 118 -5.53 -12.98 -8.34
C PRO A 118 -4.48 -13.96 -7.78
N ALA A 119 -4.71 -15.25 -7.95
CA ALA A 119 -3.81 -16.32 -7.48
C ALA A 119 -2.40 -16.30 -8.12
N SER A 120 -2.21 -15.53 -9.20
CA SER A 120 -0.91 -15.27 -9.82
C SER A 120 -0.03 -14.34 -8.96
N LEU A 121 -0.63 -13.49 -8.13
CA LEU A 121 0.08 -12.54 -7.27
C LEU A 121 0.41 -13.19 -5.93
N LYS A 122 1.59 -13.83 -5.88
CA LYS A 122 2.08 -14.56 -4.69
C LYS A 122 3.12 -13.73 -3.95
N GLY A 123 3.02 -13.68 -2.63
CA GLY A 123 3.95 -12.93 -1.80
C GLY A 123 3.30 -12.45 -0.51
N VAL A 124 4.11 -11.82 0.34
CA VAL A 124 3.60 -11.13 1.53
C VAL A 124 2.75 -9.96 1.07
N ARG A 125 1.48 -9.93 1.48
CA ARG A 125 0.54 -8.87 1.15
C ARG A 125 0.78 -7.68 2.08
N THR A 126 0.78 -6.49 1.52
CA THR A 126 1.03 -5.27 2.29
C THR A 126 0.01 -4.19 1.99
N PHE A 127 -0.24 -3.33 2.97
CA PHE A 127 -1.12 -2.18 2.86
C PHE A 127 -0.45 -1.01 3.57
N PHE A 128 -0.21 0.09 2.85
CA PHE A 128 0.36 1.32 3.42
C PHE A 128 -0.61 2.48 3.30
N GLY A 129 -1.14 2.93 4.44
CA GLY A 129 -2.07 4.06 4.50
C GLY A 129 -3.40 3.80 3.76
N SER A 130 -3.81 2.54 3.61
CA SER A 130 -4.97 2.16 2.78
C SER A 130 -5.95 1.20 3.47
N PHE A 131 -5.51 0.48 4.50
CA PHE A 131 -6.36 -0.53 5.16
C PHE A 131 -7.50 0.09 5.96
N HIS A 132 -7.36 1.33 6.42
CA HIS A 132 -8.41 2.06 7.13
C HIS A 132 -9.65 2.37 6.27
N HIS A 133 -9.51 2.40 4.94
CA HIS A 133 -10.62 2.50 3.97
C HIS A 133 -11.45 1.22 3.86
N MET A 134 -10.98 0.10 4.42
CA MET A 134 -11.70 -1.16 4.35
C MET A 134 -12.83 -1.21 5.38
N ARG A 135 -14.06 -1.46 4.93
CA ARG A 135 -15.17 -1.77 5.84
C ARG A 135 -14.87 -3.06 6.60
N PRO A 136 -15.46 -3.27 7.79
CA PRO A 136 -15.19 -4.48 8.58
C PRO A 136 -15.36 -5.79 7.80
N GLN A 137 -16.36 -5.87 6.91
CA GLN A 137 -16.57 -7.04 6.06
C GLN A 137 -15.45 -7.23 5.02
N GLN A 138 -15.00 -6.14 4.37
CA GLN A 138 -13.90 -6.18 3.40
C GLN A 138 -12.58 -6.54 4.08
N ALA A 139 -12.27 -5.91 5.23
CA ALA A 139 -11.10 -6.24 6.02
C ALA A 139 -11.08 -7.72 6.42
N LYS A 140 -12.24 -8.27 6.82
CA LYS A 140 -12.37 -9.71 7.11
C LYS A 140 -12.08 -10.56 5.88
N GLN A 141 -12.65 -10.21 4.73
CA GLN A 141 -12.42 -10.94 3.46
C GLN A 141 -10.94 -10.93 3.06
N ILE A 142 -10.27 -9.79 3.17
CA ILE A 142 -8.83 -9.65 2.90
C ILE A 142 -8.01 -10.61 3.77
N LEU A 143 -8.27 -10.61 5.09
CA LEU A 143 -7.55 -11.45 6.04
C LEU A 143 -7.84 -12.94 5.81
N GLU A 144 -9.09 -13.30 5.52
CA GLU A 144 -9.48 -14.67 5.19
C GLU A 144 -8.83 -15.16 3.89
N CYS A 145 -8.74 -14.30 2.87
CA CYS A 145 -8.09 -14.60 1.61
C CYS A 145 -6.58 -14.83 1.80
N ALA A 146 -5.90 -13.94 2.52
CA ALA A 146 -4.49 -14.12 2.85
C ALA A 146 -4.23 -15.41 3.66
N ALA A 147 -5.08 -15.70 4.65
CA ALA A 147 -4.98 -16.91 5.47
C ALA A 147 -5.19 -18.20 4.66
N LYS A 148 -6.17 -18.24 3.76
CA LYS A 148 -6.43 -19.40 2.88
C LYS A 148 -5.24 -19.73 1.98
N GLU A 149 -4.51 -18.70 1.54
CA GLU A 149 -3.36 -18.84 0.65
C GLU A 149 -2.03 -18.98 1.40
N ASN A 150 -2.03 -18.97 2.74
CA ASN A 150 -0.83 -18.91 3.59
C ASN A 150 0.11 -17.75 3.25
N ASN A 151 -0.46 -16.62 2.82
CA ASN A 151 0.31 -15.41 2.55
C ASN A 151 0.38 -14.56 3.83
N GLY A 152 1.59 -14.16 4.22
CA GLY A 152 1.78 -13.17 5.28
C GLY A 152 1.10 -11.85 4.93
N ILE A 153 0.64 -11.11 5.94
CA ILE A 153 0.09 -9.76 5.76
C ILE A 153 0.77 -8.77 6.70
N VAL A 154 1.14 -7.60 6.18
CA VAL A 154 1.68 -6.48 6.97
C VAL A 154 0.88 -5.22 6.66
N VAL A 155 0.41 -4.55 7.71
CA VAL A 155 -0.39 -3.32 7.60
C VAL A 155 0.38 -2.18 8.23
N GLY A 156 0.79 -1.20 7.42
CA GLY A 156 1.47 0.03 7.84
C GLY A 156 0.50 1.21 7.80
N GLU A 157 0.02 1.65 8.96
CA GLU A 157 -0.88 2.80 9.08
C GLU A 157 -0.20 3.92 9.85
N ALA A 158 -0.15 5.11 9.24
CA ALA A 158 0.30 6.30 9.94
C ALA A 158 -0.89 6.87 10.74
N ALA A 159 -0.85 6.74 12.06
CA ALA A 159 -1.83 7.40 12.92
C ALA A 159 -1.57 8.91 12.92
N MET A 160 -2.34 9.68 12.15
CA MET A 160 -2.29 11.13 12.20
C MET A 160 -3.05 11.68 13.42
N PHE A 161 -2.25 12.20 14.37
CA PHE A 161 -2.59 13.13 15.44
C PHE A 161 -3.71 12.74 16.44
N PRO A 162 -3.69 13.33 17.65
CA PRO A 162 -4.80 13.23 18.58
C PRO A 162 -6.11 13.68 17.92
N ARG A 163 -7.24 13.03 18.24
CA ARG A 163 -8.57 13.32 17.65
C ARG A 163 -8.92 14.79 17.66
N GLU A 164 -8.52 15.51 18.71
CA GLU A 164 -8.73 16.95 18.90
C GLU A 164 -8.03 17.83 17.85
N LYS A 165 -7.14 17.28 17.01
CA LYS A 165 -6.42 17.99 15.94
C LYS A 165 -6.76 17.49 14.54
N ALA A 166 -7.64 16.49 14.40
CA ALA A 166 -7.99 15.90 13.10
C ALA A 166 -8.61 16.91 12.11
N TRP A 167 -9.27 17.97 12.61
CA TRP A 167 -9.86 19.04 11.79
C TRP A 167 -8.82 19.89 11.04
N LEU A 168 -7.57 19.94 11.50
CA LEU A 168 -6.50 20.65 10.79
C LEU A 168 -6.16 20.00 9.44
N ILE A 169 -6.39 18.70 9.30
CA ILE A 169 -6.13 17.95 8.06
C ILE A 169 -7.28 18.17 7.04
N LEU A 170 -8.51 18.34 7.53
CA LEU A 170 -9.68 18.61 6.67
C LEU A 170 -9.51 19.92 5.88
N ILE A 171 -8.80 20.90 6.44
CA ILE A 171 -8.45 22.15 5.75
C ILE A 171 -7.39 21.90 4.66
N LEU A 172 -6.42 21.01 4.92
CA LEU A 172 -5.35 20.69 3.96
C LEU A 172 -5.81 19.81 2.79
N GLN A 173 -6.93 19.10 2.93
CA GLN A 173 -7.55 18.33 1.84
C GLN A 173 -8.51 19.18 0.97
N ILE A 174 -8.79 20.43 1.36
CA ILE A 174 -9.73 21.34 0.67
C ILE A 174 -8.99 22.54 0.02
N VAL A 175 -7.66 22.64 0.14
CA VAL A 175 -6.85 23.74 -0.43
C VAL A 175 -5.88 23.20 -1.46
#